data_AF-A0A429MRI5-F1
#
_entry.id   AF-A0A429MRI5-F1
#
_cell.length_a   1.000
_cell.length_b   1.000
_cell.length_c   1.000
_cell.angle_alpha   90.00
_cell.angle_beta   90.00
_cell.angle_gamma   90.00
#
_symmetry.space_group_name_H-M   'P 1'
#
loop_
_entity.id
_entity.type
_entity.pdbx_description
1 polymer ?
#
loop_
_entity_poly.entity_id
_entity_poly.type
_entity_poly.pdbx_seq_one_letter_code
_entity_poly.pdbx_strand_id
1 'polypeptide(L)'
;MKEILKTLTEAMTLPEDSYSEQDAEFLEIFIEEIEEIFVDLQPLINKWMQSENIATLTEIRRHFHTLKGSGRMIGAKSSAELAWTVEDTLNRVINQSLQLTPTIQSYVQLVFKFYFLKLVDNFKQKRAHTLDFKPLILLGQQLQQQQSLEPALEELLQLSNTLTAETVTGLELDYIEQDSLAEPIIQATHTEIEINLDETLTLFMEEAEEHLATIHQFLDQELHQYDSYNALIRALHTLRGSSAMAQVETIFEASTKVEHLFKILLQEELSSHSEEILLLQEYREFVRDSLELLSRYSSSEQLEARLQQFNQSWDSYVEQHGDRTDPLMPSHGLVSQLLQLDVSELLDAELDFEKGIRNEFPDYLERLSEQADL
;
A
#
# COMPACT_ATOMS: atom_id res chain seq x y z
N MET A 1 12.87 21.08 -15.30
CA MET A 1 12.91 19.98 -14.31
C MET A 1 13.39 18.67 -14.93
N LYS A 2 12.64 18.03 -15.86
CA LYS A 2 12.99 16.72 -16.47
C LYS A 2 14.44 16.59 -16.97
N GLU A 3 14.93 17.50 -17.82
CA GLU A 3 16.31 17.44 -18.34
C GLU A 3 17.38 17.62 -17.25
N ILE A 4 17.09 18.38 -16.19
CA ILE A 4 17.99 18.54 -15.05
C ILE A 4 18.05 17.24 -14.25
N LEU A 5 16.89 16.62 -13.97
CA LEU A 5 16.82 15.32 -13.28
C LEU A 5 17.52 14.21 -14.06
N LYS A 6 17.36 14.19 -15.39
CA LYS A 6 18.05 13.27 -16.28
C LYS A 6 19.57 13.45 -16.21
N THR A 7 20.06 14.70 -16.23
CA THR A 7 21.49 15.02 -16.11
C THR A 7 22.05 14.60 -14.75
N LEU A 8 21.32 14.89 -13.67
CA LEU A 8 21.73 14.54 -12.29
C LEU A 8 21.84 13.03 -12.07
N THR A 9 21.07 12.24 -12.81
CA THR A 9 20.98 10.78 -12.66
C THR A 9 21.61 10.01 -13.82
N GLU A 10 22.33 10.69 -14.72
CA GLU A 10 22.92 10.08 -15.93
C GLU A 10 23.99 9.04 -15.56
N ALA A 11 24.74 9.29 -14.49
CA ALA A 11 25.76 8.37 -13.98
C ALA A 11 25.20 7.22 -13.11
N MET A 12 23.90 7.27 -12.77
CA MET A 12 23.25 6.24 -11.95
C MET A 12 22.69 5.13 -12.83
N THR A 13 23.03 3.89 -12.49
CA THR A 13 22.47 2.69 -13.11
C THR A 13 21.56 1.99 -12.12
N LEU A 14 20.33 1.71 -12.52
CA LEU A 14 19.40 0.88 -11.75
C LEU A 14 19.35 -0.54 -12.32
N PRO A 15 19.09 -1.55 -11.49
CA PRO A 15 18.80 -2.89 -11.97
C PRO A 15 17.55 -2.88 -12.86
N GLU A 16 17.64 -3.46 -14.04
CA GLU A 16 16.51 -3.54 -14.97
C GLU A 16 15.44 -4.51 -14.46
N ASP A 17 14.19 -4.06 -14.59
CA ASP A 17 13.02 -4.86 -14.28
C ASP A 17 12.93 -6.07 -15.22
N SER A 18 12.53 -7.21 -14.67
CA SER A 18 12.51 -8.49 -15.38
C SER A 18 11.33 -9.32 -14.92
N TYR A 19 10.17 -9.09 -15.54
CA TYR A 19 8.94 -9.83 -15.29
C TYR A 19 8.92 -11.08 -16.18
N SER A 20 9.06 -12.28 -15.62
CA SER A 20 8.96 -13.54 -16.37
C SER A 20 7.51 -14.04 -16.41
N GLU A 21 7.16 -14.85 -17.41
CA GLU A 21 5.81 -15.46 -17.50
C GLU A 21 5.53 -16.45 -16.35
N GLN A 22 6.58 -16.99 -15.72
CA GLN A 22 6.46 -17.83 -14.52
C GLN A 22 6.09 -17.02 -13.27
N ASP A 23 6.21 -15.69 -13.33
CA ASP A 23 5.93 -14.78 -12.23
C ASP A 23 4.47 -14.30 -12.24
N ALA A 24 3.61 -14.76 -13.17
CA ALA A 24 2.25 -14.23 -13.30
C ALA A 24 1.36 -14.51 -12.07
N GLU A 25 1.52 -15.69 -11.44
CA GLU A 25 0.83 -16.07 -10.19
C GLU A 25 1.40 -15.29 -8.99
N PHE A 26 2.72 -15.18 -8.91
CA PHE A 26 3.40 -14.38 -7.87
C PHE A 26 3.11 -12.89 -8.00
N LEU A 27 2.88 -12.39 -9.21
CA LEU A 27 2.52 -11.01 -9.49
C LEU A 27 1.11 -10.70 -8.98
N GLU A 28 0.16 -11.63 -9.10
CA GLU A 28 -1.19 -11.45 -8.55
C GLU A 28 -1.17 -11.40 -7.03
N ILE A 29 -0.41 -12.31 -6.39
CA ILE A 29 -0.17 -12.27 -4.93
C ILE A 29 0.51 -10.96 -4.52
N PHE A 30 1.49 -10.50 -5.29
CA PHE A 30 2.18 -9.24 -5.02
C PHE A 30 1.27 -8.02 -5.13
N ILE A 31 0.35 -8.00 -6.11
CA ILE A 31 -0.63 -6.91 -6.25
C ILE A 31 -1.53 -6.87 -5.02
N GLU A 32 -2.07 -8.02 -4.60
CA GLU A 32 -2.89 -8.13 -3.39
C GLU A 32 -2.10 -7.68 -2.14
N GLU A 33 -0.84 -8.11 -2.01
CA GLU A 33 0.03 -7.72 -0.89
C GLU A 33 0.34 -6.21 -0.91
N ILE A 34 0.58 -5.63 -2.08
CA ILE A 34 0.77 -4.18 -2.23
C ILE A 34 -0.47 -3.43 -1.76
N GLU A 35 -1.67 -3.85 -2.17
CA GLU A 35 -2.91 -3.23 -1.74
C GLU A 35 -3.08 -3.32 -0.22
N GLU A 36 -2.82 -4.49 0.38
CA GLU A 36 -2.80 -4.67 1.83
C GLU A 36 -1.83 -3.69 2.51
N ILE A 37 -0.60 -3.62 2.01
CA ILE A 37 0.44 -2.74 2.55
C ILE A 37 0.00 -1.28 2.50
N PHE A 38 -0.57 -0.79 1.40
CA PHE A 38 -0.93 0.63 1.28
C PHE A 38 -2.10 1.01 2.19
N VAL A 39 -3.02 0.08 2.43
CA VAL A 39 -4.12 0.30 3.39
C VAL A 39 -3.60 0.45 4.81
N ASP A 40 -2.64 -0.37 5.22
CA ASP A 40 -2.05 -0.30 6.56
C ASP A 40 -1.05 0.87 6.69
N LEU A 41 -0.31 1.16 5.62
CA LEU A 41 0.74 2.17 5.61
C LEU A 41 0.18 3.59 5.58
N GLN A 42 -0.94 3.85 4.88
CA GLN A 42 -1.57 5.17 4.79
C GLN A 42 -1.88 5.81 6.17
N PRO A 43 -2.58 5.14 7.12
CA PRO A 43 -2.84 5.71 8.44
C PRO A 43 -1.55 5.86 9.27
N LEU A 44 -0.56 4.97 9.09
CA LEU A 44 0.74 5.10 9.75
C LEU A 44 1.50 6.35 9.27
N ILE A 45 1.55 6.60 7.96
CA ILE A 45 2.13 7.81 7.38
C ILE A 45 1.42 9.05 7.92
N ASN A 46 0.09 9.09 7.89
CA ASN A 46 -0.69 10.22 8.41
C ASN A 46 -0.40 10.50 9.89
N LYS A 47 -0.37 9.44 10.71
CA LYS A 47 -0.04 9.52 12.15
C LYS A 47 1.40 9.99 12.38
N TRP A 48 2.35 9.50 11.59
CA TRP A 48 3.76 9.87 11.73
C TRP A 48 4.05 11.30 11.27
N MET A 49 3.34 11.79 10.26
CA MET A 49 3.41 13.21 9.86
C MET A 49 2.94 14.16 10.98
N GLN A 50 2.02 13.69 11.85
CA GLN A 50 1.50 14.45 12.99
C GLN A 50 2.29 14.23 14.29
N SER A 51 3.07 13.15 14.38
CA SER A 51 3.82 12.78 15.58
C SER A 51 5.13 12.09 15.21
N GLU A 52 6.26 12.62 15.70
CA GLU A 52 7.60 12.05 15.50
C GLU A 52 7.84 10.76 16.34
N ASN A 53 6.83 9.91 16.48
CA ASN A 53 6.89 8.71 17.31
C ASN A 53 7.69 7.60 16.60
N ILE A 54 8.76 7.14 17.26
CA ILE A 54 9.66 6.08 16.80
C ILE A 54 8.92 4.75 16.59
N ALA A 55 7.90 4.43 17.40
CA ALA A 55 7.14 3.18 17.23
C ALA A 55 6.41 3.12 15.88
N THR A 56 5.80 4.24 15.47
CA THR A 56 5.16 4.36 14.15
C THR A 56 6.20 4.24 13.02
N LEU A 57 7.41 4.77 13.25
CA LEU A 57 8.51 4.71 12.28
C LEU A 57 8.99 3.28 12.01
N THR A 58 9.07 2.45 13.04
CA THR A 58 9.44 1.02 12.91
C THR A 58 8.45 0.26 12.03
N GLU A 59 7.15 0.53 12.20
CA GLU A 59 6.10 -0.09 11.37
C GLU A 59 6.15 0.39 9.92
N ILE A 60 6.30 1.69 9.67
CA ILE A 60 6.49 2.25 8.32
C ILE A 60 7.69 1.57 7.64
N ARG A 61 8.82 1.46 8.35
CA ARG A 61 10.03 0.79 7.86
C ARG A 61 9.76 -0.67 7.51
N ARG A 62 8.94 -1.39 8.28
CA ARG A 62 8.56 -2.78 8.00
C ARG A 62 7.80 -2.90 6.68
N HIS A 63 6.84 -2.02 6.40
CA HIS A 63 6.12 -2.01 5.13
C HIS A 63 7.05 -1.77 3.93
N PHE A 64 7.98 -0.81 4.01
CA PHE A 64 8.98 -0.61 2.94
C PHE A 64 9.94 -1.79 2.78
N HIS A 65 10.28 -2.48 3.87
CA HIS A 65 11.06 -3.72 3.81
C HIS A 65 10.33 -4.83 3.05
N THR A 66 9.02 -4.99 3.29
CA THR A 66 8.18 -5.94 2.56
C THR A 66 8.09 -5.54 1.08
N LEU A 67 7.79 -4.27 0.76
CA LEU A 67 7.76 -3.77 -0.63
C LEU A 67 9.06 -4.04 -1.39
N LYS A 68 10.21 -3.88 -0.72
CA LYS A 68 11.52 -4.23 -1.30
C LYS A 68 11.60 -5.74 -1.57
N GLY A 69 11.25 -6.58 -0.60
CA GLY A 69 11.36 -8.03 -0.71
C GLY A 69 10.45 -8.59 -1.81
N SER A 70 9.17 -8.21 -1.76
CA SER A 70 8.16 -8.68 -2.70
C SER A 70 8.38 -8.12 -4.11
N GLY A 71 8.83 -6.86 -4.23
CA GLY A 71 9.25 -6.27 -5.51
C GLY A 71 10.44 -7.01 -6.16
N ARG A 72 11.44 -7.44 -5.37
CA ARG A 72 12.55 -8.27 -5.89
C ARG A 72 12.09 -9.64 -6.35
N MET A 73 11.13 -10.24 -5.64
CA MET A 73 10.60 -11.58 -5.95
C MET A 73 9.90 -11.62 -7.32
N ILE A 74 9.12 -10.58 -7.64
CA ILE A 74 8.39 -10.47 -8.91
C ILE A 74 9.18 -9.75 -10.03
N GLY A 75 10.44 -9.40 -9.77
CA GLY A 75 11.32 -8.79 -10.76
C GLY A 75 11.15 -7.28 -10.98
N ALA A 76 10.38 -6.57 -10.14
CA ALA A 76 10.32 -5.11 -10.10
C ALA A 76 11.50 -4.53 -9.31
N LYS A 77 12.71 -4.65 -9.88
CA LYS A 77 13.96 -4.33 -9.20
C LYS A 77 14.14 -2.82 -9.01
N SER A 78 13.68 -2.00 -9.96
CA SER A 78 13.79 -0.54 -9.89
C SER A 78 12.92 0.05 -8.78
N SER A 79 11.68 -0.44 -8.65
CA SER A 79 10.82 -0.05 -7.53
C SER A 79 11.40 -0.58 -6.21
N ALA A 80 11.81 -1.85 -6.15
CA ALA A 80 12.41 -2.42 -4.94
C ALA A 80 13.64 -1.64 -4.45
N GLU A 81 14.45 -1.08 -5.35
CA GLU A 81 15.57 -0.21 -4.99
C GLU A 81 15.12 1.12 -4.37
N LEU A 82 14.02 1.70 -4.86
CA LEU A 82 13.40 2.87 -4.24
C LEU A 82 12.83 2.55 -2.84
N ALA A 83 12.16 1.40 -2.68
CA ALA A 83 11.68 0.95 -1.37
C ALA A 83 12.84 0.72 -0.40
N TRP A 84 13.93 0.11 -0.86
CA TRP A 84 15.16 -0.06 -0.09
C TRP A 84 15.77 1.29 0.33
N THR A 85 15.78 2.29 -0.55
CA THR A 85 16.32 3.62 -0.23
C THR A 85 15.53 4.27 0.91
N VAL A 86 14.19 4.11 0.93
CA VAL A 86 13.37 4.54 2.06
C VAL A 86 13.67 3.72 3.32
N GLU A 87 13.69 2.39 3.21
CA GLU A 87 14.01 1.49 4.33
C GLU A 87 15.37 1.85 4.98
N ASP A 88 16.43 2.08 4.19
CA ASP A 88 17.75 2.45 4.69
C ASP A 88 17.75 3.83 5.36
N THR A 89 17.03 4.80 4.78
CA THR A 89 16.85 6.12 5.41
C THR A 89 16.21 5.98 6.78
N LEU A 90 15.16 5.15 6.91
CA LEU A 90 14.48 4.93 8.17
C LEU A 90 15.34 4.13 9.16
N ASN A 91 16.10 3.13 8.71
CA ASN A 91 17.08 2.41 9.54
C ASN A 91 18.09 3.37 10.16
N ARG A 92 18.61 4.33 9.37
CA ARG A 92 19.57 5.32 9.86
C ARG A 92 18.98 6.23 10.92
N VAL A 93 17.71 6.62 10.78
CA VAL A 93 16.97 7.41 11.77
C VAL A 93 16.73 6.61 13.04
N ILE A 94 16.25 5.37 12.93
CA ILE A 94 16.01 4.47 14.06
C ILE A 94 17.31 4.23 14.86
N ASN A 95 18.42 4.01 14.15
CA ASN A 95 19.75 3.80 14.73
C ASN A 95 20.45 5.11 15.14
N GLN A 96 19.78 6.26 15.04
CA GLN A 96 20.28 7.59 15.42
C GLN A 96 21.54 8.05 14.67
N SER A 97 21.86 7.40 13.54
CA SER A 97 22.94 7.81 12.63
C SER A 97 22.53 8.95 11.68
N LEU A 98 21.22 9.18 11.53
CA LEU A 98 20.62 10.29 10.81
C LEU A 98 19.57 10.95 11.71
N GLN A 99 19.60 12.28 11.82
CA GLN A 99 18.59 13.00 12.59
C GLN A 99 17.27 13.04 11.81
N LEU A 100 16.14 12.76 12.47
CA LEU A 100 14.82 12.94 11.86
C LEU A 100 14.57 14.43 11.58
N THR A 101 14.20 14.75 10.34
CA THR A 101 13.84 16.11 9.91
C THR A 101 12.52 16.10 9.13
N PRO A 102 11.81 17.25 9.03
CA PRO A 102 10.61 17.35 8.20
C PRO A 102 10.86 17.01 6.72
N THR A 103 12.09 17.24 6.24
CA THR A 103 12.51 16.87 4.89
C THR A 103 12.53 15.35 4.69
N ILE A 104 13.00 14.59 5.68
CA ILE A 104 12.95 13.11 5.66
C ILE A 104 11.49 12.62 5.69
N GLN A 105 10.65 13.23 6.52
CA GLN A 105 9.22 12.89 6.54
C GLN A 105 8.54 13.15 5.19
N SER A 106 8.82 14.31 4.58
CA SER A 106 8.31 14.67 3.25
C SER A 106 8.80 13.72 2.16
N TYR A 107 10.05 13.24 2.27
CA TYR A 107 10.61 12.27 1.33
C TYR A 107 9.89 10.93 1.40
N VAL A 108 9.70 10.39 2.61
CA VAL A 108 8.98 9.13 2.80
C VAL A 108 7.53 9.26 2.33
N GLN A 109 6.86 10.39 2.64
CA GLN A 109 5.51 10.68 2.15
C GLN A 109 5.44 10.78 0.63
N LEU A 110 6.43 11.43 -0.02
CA LEU A 110 6.53 11.50 -1.47
C LEU A 110 6.66 10.11 -2.08
N VAL A 111 7.58 9.28 -1.57
CA VAL A 111 7.78 7.93 -2.11
C VAL A 111 6.53 7.07 -1.90
N PHE A 112 5.90 7.16 -0.73
CA PHE A 112 4.61 6.54 -0.46
C PHE A 112 3.57 6.93 -1.52
N LYS A 113 3.35 8.23 -1.73
CA LYS A 113 2.40 8.72 -2.74
C LYS A 113 2.79 8.35 -4.16
N PHE A 114 4.08 8.32 -4.48
CA PHE A 114 4.57 7.91 -5.78
C PHE A 114 4.22 6.45 -6.08
N TYR A 115 4.50 5.54 -5.13
CA TYR A 115 4.06 4.16 -5.25
C TYR A 115 2.55 4.07 -5.44
N PHE A 116 1.82 4.71 -4.53
CA PHE A 116 0.38 4.64 -4.45
C PHE A 116 -0.31 5.17 -5.72
N LEU A 117 0.02 6.38 -6.15
CA LEU A 117 -0.67 7.08 -7.25
C LEU A 117 -0.10 6.79 -8.64
N LYS A 118 1.13 6.26 -8.73
CA LYS A 118 1.80 6.08 -10.02
C LYS A 118 2.16 4.63 -10.35
N LEU A 119 2.36 3.77 -9.34
CA LEU A 119 2.85 2.40 -9.57
C LEU A 119 1.78 1.33 -9.36
N VAL A 120 0.87 1.48 -8.38
CA VAL A 120 -0.15 0.46 -8.08
C VAL A 120 -0.94 0.07 -9.33
N ASP A 121 -1.45 1.04 -10.08
CA ASP A 121 -2.21 0.77 -11.32
C ASP A 121 -1.35 0.13 -12.41
N ASN A 122 -0.06 0.46 -12.47
CA ASN A 122 0.86 -0.15 -13.43
C ASN A 122 1.07 -1.63 -13.11
N PHE A 123 1.21 -1.96 -11.82
CA PHE A 123 1.29 -3.35 -11.36
C PHE A 123 -0.01 -4.11 -11.66
N LYS A 124 -1.17 -3.55 -11.30
CA LYS A 124 -2.50 -4.13 -11.59
C LYS A 124 -2.69 -4.44 -13.07
N GLN A 125 -2.30 -3.51 -13.93
CA GLN A 125 -2.47 -3.63 -15.38
C GLN A 125 -1.31 -4.41 -16.04
N LYS A 126 -0.36 -4.94 -15.26
CA LYS A 126 0.83 -5.67 -15.72
C LYS A 126 1.61 -4.88 -16.79
N ARG A 127 1.68 -3.55 -16.64
CA ARG A 127 2.37 -2.63 -17.56
C ARG A 127 3.77 -2.33 -17.04
N ALA A 128 4.73 -2.26 -17.96
CA ALA A 128 6.05 -1.74 -17.64
C ALA A 128 5.94 -0.27 -17.18
N HIS A 129 6.71 0.08 -16.16
CA HIS A 129 6.73 1.45 -15.66
C HIS A 129 7.41 2.39 -16.67
N THR A 130 6.76 3.50 -16.98
CA THR A 130 7.31 4.56 -17.84
C THR A 130 7.91 5.72 -17.03
N LEU A 131 8.33 5.46 -15.80
CA LEU A 131 8.80 6.46 -14.84
C LEU A 131 10.25 6.18 -14.45
N ASP A 132 11.04 7.25 -14.34
CA ASP A 132 12.41 7.21 -13.87
C ASP A 132 12.45 7.26 -12.33
N PHE A 133 12.90 6.18 -11.71
CA PHE A 133 13.03 6.06 -10.25
C PHE A 133 14.30 6.75 -9.72
N LYS A 134 15.31 6.98 -10.57
CA LYS A 134 16.63 7.46 -10.15
C LYS A 134 16.56 8.81 -9.42
N PRO A 135 15.74 9.80 -9.82
CA PRO A 135 15.66 11.06 -9.09
C PRO A 135 15.17 10.91 -7.64
N LEU A 136 14.22 10.01 -7.39
CA LEU A 136 13.73 9.73 -6.04
C LEU A 136 14.75 8.96 -5.20
N ILE A 137 15.52 8.07 -5.82
CA ILE A 137 16.64 7.36 -5.17
C ILE A 137 17.75 8.36 -4.83
N LEU A 138 18.12 9.23 -5.76
CA LEU A 138 19.13 10.28 -5.55
C LEU A 138 18.74 11.24 -4.43
N LEU A 139 17.47 11.66 -4.39
CA LEU A 139 16.91 12.46 -3.31
C LEU A 139 17.12 11.78 -1.94
N GLY A 140 16.77 10.49 -1.83
CA GLY A 140 17.04 9.70 -0.62
C GLY A 140 18.52 9.64 -0.26
N GLN A 141 19.40 9.39 -1.24
CA GLN A 141 20.85 9.33 -1.03
C GLN A 141 21.44 10.66 -0.55
N GLN A 142 20.98 11.80 -1.08
CA GLN A 142 21.43 13.13 -0.61
C GLN A 142 21.01 13.38 0.84
N LEU A 143 19.78 12.99 1.22
CA LEU A 143 19.31 13.08 2.60
C LEU A 143 20.12 12.19 3.55
N GLN A 144 20.40 10.94 3.16
CA GLN A 144 21.22 10.01 3.94
C GLN A 144 22.65 10.55 4.17
N GLN A 145 23.20 11.23 3.17
CA GLN A 145 24.54 11.84 3.21
C GLN A 145 24.54 13.25 3.83
N GLN A 146 23.38 13.77 4.25
CA GLN A 146 23.20 15.13 4.77
C GLN A 146 23.73 16.22 3.82
N GLN A 147 23.61 15.98 2.52
CA GLN A 147 23.97 16.95 1.48
C GLN A 147 22.84 17.97 1.29
N SER A 148 23.20 19.16 0.79
CA SER A 148 22.19 20.11 0.31
C SER A 148 21.47 19.54 -0.89
N LEU A 149 20.13 19.61 -0.89
CA LEU A 149 19.34 19.17 -2.02
C LEU A 149 19.58 20.07 -3.23
N GLU A 150 19.70 19.44 -4.40
CA GLU A 150 19.69 20.18 -5.67
C GLU A 150 18.30 20.82 -5.90
N PRO A 151 18.20 22.01 -6.51
CA PRO A 151 16.91 22.70 -6.69
C PRO A 151 15.82 21.85 -7.37
N ALA A 152 16.20 21.03 -8.36
CA ALA A 152 15.26 20.14 -9.03
C ALA A 152 14.75 19.00 -8.14
N LEU A 153 15.55 18.56 -7.15
CA LEU A 153 15.14 17.56 -6.16
C LEU A 153 14.30 18.19 -5.05
N GLU A 154 14.51 19.47 -4.73
CA GLU A 154 13.62 20.24 -3.86
C GLU A 154 12.23 20.41 -4.50
N GLU A 155 12.16 20.75 -5.79
CA GLU A 155 10.90 20.81 -6.56
C GLU A 155 10.19 19.45 -6.54
N LEU A 156 10.94 18.35 -6.74
CA LEU A 156 10.39 17.00 -6.66
C LEU A 156 9.86 16.68 -5.26
N LEU A 157 10.58 17.09 -4.21
CA LEU A 157 10.16 16.91 -2.81
C LEU A 157 8.85 17.62 -2.50
N GLN A 158 8.59 18.79 -3.10
CA GLN A 158 7.33 19.54 -2.89
C GLN A 158 6.09 18.76 -3.35
N LEU A 159 6.25 17.80 -4.26
CA LEU A 159 5.17 16.90 -4.68
C LEU A 159 4.64 16.04 -3.52
N SER A 160 5.36 15.91 -2.40
CA SER A 160 4.83 15.21 -1.21
C SER A 160 3.45 15.73 -0.78
N ASN A 161 3.17 17.02 -1.03
CA ASN A 161 1.92 17.66 -0.67
C ASN A 161 0.90 17.70 -1.82
N THR A 162 1.36 17.81 -3.07
CA THR A 162 0.51 18.12 -4.23
C THR A 162 0.34 16.97 -5.22
N LEU A 163 1.06 15.86 -5.07
CA LEU A 163 1.00 14.74 -6.00
C LEU A 163 -0.40 14.14 -6.07
N THR A 164 -0.94 14.08 -7.28
CA THR A 164 -2.18 13.37 -7.67
C THR A 164 -1.90 12.34 -8.76
N ALA A 165 -2.87 11.48 -9.07
CA ALA A 165 -2.79 10.48 -10.15
C ALA A 165 -2.49 11.13 -11.52
N GLU A 166 -3.03 12.31 -11.81
CA GLU A 166 -2.80 13.05 -13.08
C GLU A 166 -1.53 13.92 -13.08
N THR A 167 -0.94 14.20 -11.93
CA THR A 167 0.21 15.14 -11.83
C THR A 167 1.39 14.66 -12.68
N VAL A 168 1.88 15.52 -13.58
CA VAL A 168 3.12 15.27 -14.32
C VAL A 168 4.31 15.56 -13.41
N THR A 169 5.08 14.52 -13.10
CA THR A 169 6.15 14.55 -12.09
C THR A 169 7.50 14.99 -12.66
N GLY A 170 7.66 14.97 -13.99
CA GLY A 170 8.94 15.12 -14.67
C GLY A 170 9.81 13.88 -14.63
N LEU A 171 9.31 12.77 -14.06
CA LEU A 171 9.95 11.45 -14.04
C LEU A 171 9.55 10.62 -15.26
N GLU A 172 8.57 11.05 -16.06
CA GLU A 172 8.03 10.30 -17.19
C GLU A 172 9.07 10.16 -18.31
N LEU A 173 9.42 8.92 -18.67
CA LEU A 173 10.44 8.58 -19.67
C LEU A 173 9.99 8.95 -21.10
N ASP A 174 8.73 8.71 -21.44
CA ASP A 174 8.18 8.78 -22.81
C ASP A 174 7.57 10.13 -23.22
N TYR A 175 7.89 11.23 -22.53
CA TYR A 175 7.51 12.56 -23.03
C TYR A 175 8.27 12.88 -24.32
N ILE A 176 7.62 12.66 -25.46
CA ILE A 176 7.97 13.32 -26.72
C ILE A 176 7.70 14.81 -26.51
N GLU A 177 8.76 15.62 -26.53
CA GLU A 177 8.66 17.07 -26.66
C GLU A 177 7.89 17.40 -27.97
N GLN A 178 6.58 17.66 -27.86
CA GLN A 178 5.95 18.59 -28.79
C GLN A 178 6.19 19.99 -28.24
N ASP A 179 7.35 20.54 -28.55
CA ASP A 179 7.64 21.93 -28.24
C ASP A 179 6.89 22.87 -29.21
N SER A 180 6.41 23.99 -28.65
CA SER A 180 6.06 25.25 -29.32
C SER A 180 4.79 25.34 -30.20
N LEU A 181 3.71 25.91 -29.63
CA LEU A 181 3.10 27.20 -30.04
C LEU A 181 1.70 27.38 -29.39
N ALA A 182 1.63 28.07 -28.25
CA ALA A 182 0.44 28.86 -27.89
C ALA A 182 0.81 30.00 -26.94
N GLU A 183 0.48 31.21 -27.38
CA GLU A 183 0.66 32.52 -26.76
C GLU A 183 -0.13 32.71 -25.43
N PRO A 184 0.11 33.80 -24.68
CA PRO A 184 -0.33 33.93 -23.29
C PRO A 184 -1.83 34.19 -23.21
N ILE A 185 -2.55 33.41 -22.41
CA ILE A 185 -3.93 33.73 -22.04
C ILE A 185 -3.92 34.50 -20.72
N ILE A 186 -4.09 35.81 -20.85
CA ILE A 186 -4.50 36.69 -19.76
C ILE A 186 -5.97 36.43 -19.46
N GLN A 187 -6.23 35.99 -18.22
CA GLN A 187 -7.34 36.34 -17.33
C GLN A 187 -8.79 36.02 -17.76
N ALA A 188 -9.42 35.11 -17.01
CA ALA A 188 -10.81 35.24 -16.63
C ALA A 188 -11.00 34.76 -15.20
N THR A 189 -11.26 35.72 -14.31
CA THR A 189 -11.92 35.50 -13.02
C THR A 189 -13.28 34.83 -13.26
N HIS A 190 -13.42 33.56 -12.90
CA HIS A 190 -14.71 32.99 -12.54
C HIS A 190 -14.63 32.48 -11.11
N THR A 191 -15.18 33.32 -10.22
CA THR A 191 -15.61 32.95 -8.90
C THR A 191 -16.92 32.18 -9.04
N GLU A 192 -16.85 30.87 -9.23
CA GLU A 192 -17.93 29.95 -8.87
C GLU A 192 -17.29 28.82 -8.08
N ILE A 193 -17.70 28.70 -6.81
CA ILE A 193 -17.29 27.65 -5.91
C ILE A 193 -18.04 26.40 -6.37
N GLU A 194 -17.44 25.67 -7.30
CA GLU A 194 -17.85 24.32 -7.64
C GLU A 194 -17.00 23.37 -6.78
N ILE A 195 -17.66 22.69 -5.84
CA ILE A 195 -17.03 21.74 -4.92
C ILE A 195 -16.62 20.54 -5.78
N ASN A 196 -15.39 20.54 -6.27
CA ASN A 196 -14.83 19.44 -7.04
C ASN A 196 -14.76 18.22 -6.11
N LEU A 197 -15.50 17.16 -6.44
CA LEU A 197 -15.38 15.87 -5.77
C LEU A 197 -13.95 15.38 -6.02
N ASP A 198 -13.25 14.92 -4.98
CA ASP A 198 -11.92 14.34 -5.14
C ASP A 198 -11.98 13.25 -6.22
N GLU A 199 -11.10 13.31 -7.21
CA GLU A 199 -11.02 12.35 -8.31
C GLU A 199 -10.94 10.91 -7.78
N THR A 200 -10.23 10.74 -6.67
CA THR A 200 -10.09 9.48 -5.92
C THR A 200 -11.43 8.96 -5.41
N LEU A 201 -12.28 9.86 -4.91
CA LEU A 201 -13.62 9.52 -4.40
C LEU A 201 -14.55 9.15 -5.56
N THR A 202 -14.41 9.83 -6.70
CA THR A 202 -15.20 9.50 -7.91
C THR A 202 -14.86 8.10 -8.43
N LEU A 203 -13.57 7.79 -8.57
CA LEU A 203 -13.11 6.47 -9.00
C LEU A 203 -13.56 5.37 -8.03
N PHE A 204 -13.39 5.59 -6.73
CA PHE A 204 -13.88 4.66 -5.70
C PHE A 204 -15.37 4.38 -5.85
N MET A 205 -16.20 5.39 -6.09
CA MET A 205 -17.64 5.21 -6.24
C MET A 205 -17.98 4.33 -7.45
N GLU A 206 -17.27 4.48 -8.58
CA GLU A 206 -17.46 3.66 -9.78
C GLU A 206 -17.03 2.20 -9.54
N GLU A 207 -15.85 1.98 -8.94
CA GLU A 207 -15.35 0.63 -8.62
C GLU A 207 -16.20 -0.08 -7.55
N ALA A 208 -16.70 0.68 -6.56
CA ALA A 208 -17.51 0.13 -5.49
C ALA A 208 -18.82 -0.48 -6.00
N GLU A 209 -19.42 0.06 -7.07
CA GLU A 209 -20.61 -0.53 -7.69
C GLU A 209 -20.34 -1.93 -8.29
N GLU A 210 -19.17 -2.14 -8.90
CA GLU A 210 -18.77 -3.45 -9.43
C GLU A 210 -18.59 -4.48 -8.32
N HIS A 211 -17.96 -4.08 -7.21
CA HIS A 211 -17.80 -4.96 -6.06
C HIS A 211 -19.12 -5.25 -5.35
N LEU A 212 -20.03 -4.28 -5.25
CA LEU A 212 -21.40 -4.50 -4.75
C LEU A 212 -22.18 -5.48 -5.62
N ALA A 213 -21.99 -5.45 -6.94
CA ALA A 213 -22.58 -6.43 -7.85
C ALA A 213 -22.04 -7.84 -7.59
N THR A 214 -20.73 -7.97 -7.30
CA THR A 214 -20.10 -9.25 -6.92
C THR A 214 -20.67 -9.79 -5.60
N ILE A 215 -20.82 -8.93 -4.59
CA ILE A 215 -21.44 -9.30 -3.30
C ILE A 215 -22.90 -9.71 -3.50
N HIS A 216 -23.65 -8.99 -4.34
CA HIS A 216 -25.02 -9.36 -4.66
C HIS A 216 -25.12 -10.72 -5.35
N GLN A 217 -24.24 -11.01 -6.31
CA GLN A 217 -24.17 -12.30 -6.97
C GLN A 217 -23.85 -13.42 -5.98
N PHE A 218 -22.98 -13.16 -4.99
CA PHE A 218 -22.74 -14.12 -3.91
C PHE A 218 -24.02 -14.36 -3.10
N LEU A 219 -24.68 -13.31 -2.64
CA LEU A 219 -25.90 -13.40 -1.81
C LEU A 219 -27.09 -14.08 -2.52
N ASP A 220 -27.18 -14.01 -3.84
CA ASP A 220 -28.25 -14.61 -4.63
C ASP A 220 -28.06 -16.13 -4.87
N GLN A 221 -26.89 -16.69 -4.56
CA GLN A 221 -26.62 -18.12 -4.72
C GLN A 221 -27.15 -18.94 -3.53
N GLU A 222 -27.93 -19.99 -3.80
CA GLU A 222 -28.41 -20.91 -2.73
C GLU A 222 -27.30 -21.81 -2.17
N LEU A 223 -26.26 -22.09 -2.97
CA LEU A 223 -25.11 -22.92 -2.61
C LEU A 223 -23.84 -22.21 -3.02
N HIS A 224 -23.03 -21.80 -2.04
CA HIS A 224 -21.76 -21.16 -2.28
C HIS A 224 -20.65 -22.20 -2.46
N GLN A 225 -19.83 -22.00 -3.49
CA GLN A 225 -18.63 -22.79 -3.73
C GLN A 225 -17.40 -22.02 -3.25
N TYR A 226 -16.27 -22.71 -3.08
CA TYR A 226 -15.00 -22.10 -2.68
C TYR A 226 -14.62 -20.90 -3.56
N ASP A 227 -14.80 -21.02 -4.88
CA ASP A 227 -14.54 -19.93 -5.82
C ASP A 227 -15.44 -18.70 -5.61
N SER A 228 -16.70 -18.91 -5.20
CA SER A 228 -17.61 -17.82 -4.84
C SER A 228 -17.13 -17.07 -3.61
N TYR A 229 -16.59 -17.76 -2.60
CA TYR A 229 -16.01 -17.13 -1.41
C TYR A 229 -14.74 -16.34 -1.74
N ASN A 230 -13.86 -16.87 -2.60
CA ASN A 230 -12.67 -16.12 -3.04
C ASN A 230 -13.04 -14.85 -3.81
N ALA A 231 -14.06 -14.91 -4.68
CA ALA A 231 -14.58 -13.73 -5.35
C ALA A 231 -15.16 -12.71 -4.35
N LEU A 232 -15.91 -13.17 -3.35
CA LEU A 232 -16.45 -12.32 -2.29
C LEU A 232 -15.33 -11.66 -1.46
N ILE A 233 -14.36 -12.43 -0.98
CA ILE A 233 -13.25 -11.90 -0.17
C ILE A 233 -12.46 -10.87 -0.97
N ARG A 234 -12.19 -11.11 -2.26
CA ARG A 234 -11.54 -10.11 -3.13
C ARG A 234 -12.38 -8.84 -3.30
N ALA A 235 -13.70 -8.96 -3.46
CA ALA A 235 -14.58 -7.80 -3.53
C ALA A 235 -14.59 -6.98 -2.23
N LEU A 236 -14.67 -7.66 -1.07
CA LEU A 236 -14.59 -7.02 0.25
C LEU A 236 -13.22 -6.38 0.49
N HIS A 237 -12.15 -7.07 0.08
CA HIS A 237 -10.77 -6.60 0.16
C HIS A 237 -10.58 -5.32 -0.65
N THR A 238 -11.05 -5.32 -1.90
CA THR A 238 -10.93 -4.16 -2.78
C THR A 238 -11.80 -3.01 -2.28
N LEU A 239 -13.00 -3.27 -1.76
CA LEU A 239 -13.85 -2.24 -1.12
C LEU A 239 -13.19 -1.64 0.13
N ARG A 240 -12.59 -2.47 0.99
CA ARG A 240 -11.79 -2.00 2.13
C ARG A 240 -10.63 -1.13 1.65
N GLY A 241 -9.88 -1.60 0.65
CA GLY A 241 -8.73 -0.89 0.12
C GLY A 241 -9.11 0.45 -0.50
N SER A 242 -9.96 0.43 -1.51
CA SER A 242 -10.41 1.60 -2.25
C SER A 242 -11.15 2.63 -1.37
N SER A 243 -11.88 2.21 -0.32
CA SER A 243 -12.49 3.16 0.63
C SER A 243 -11.47 3.85 1.54
N ALA A 244 -10.43 3.14 1.99
CA ALA A 244 -9.32 3.77 2.73
C ALA A 244 -8.60 4.80 1.83
N MET A 245 -8.38 4.43 0.57
CA MET A 245 -7.78 5.29 -0.46
C MET A 245 -8.60 6.57 -0.70
N ALA A 246 -9.92 6.44 -0.82
CA ALA A 246 -10.85 7.55 -1.00
C ALA A 246 -11.21 8.29 0.31
N GLN A 247 -10.56 7.96 1.43
CA GLN A 247 -10.80 8.53 2.75
C GLN A 247 -12.25 8.39 3.23
N VAL A 248 -12.94 7.33 2.82
CA VAL A 248 -14.27 6.97 3.28
C VAL A 248 -14.15 6.03 4.48
N GLU A 249 -13.76 6.58 5.63
CA GLU A 249 -13.46 5.84 6.85
C GLU A 249 -14.60 4.90 7.29
N THR A 250 -15.85 5.34 7.11
CA THR A 250 -17.03 4.55 7.49
C THR A 250 -17.14 3.25 6.69
N ILE A 251 -16.86 3.30 5.38
CA ILE A 251 -16.84 2.10 4.54
C ILE A 251 -15.61 1.25 4.85
N PHE A 252 -14.45 1.88 5.10
CA PHE A 252 -13.24 1.16 5.49
C PHE A 252 -13.43 0.33 6.76
N GLU A 253 -13.99 0.92 7.82
CA GLU A 253 -14.22 0.23 9.10
C GLU A 253 -15.16 -0.99 8.91
N ALA A 254 -16.30 -0.78 8.26
CA ALA A 254 -17.27 -1.85 8.02
C ALA A 254 -16.71 -2.96 7.11
N SER A 255 -15.95 -2.59 6.08
CA SER A 255 -15.34 -3.54 5.14
C SER A 255 -14.27 -4.39 5.82
N THR A 256 -13.47 -3.79 6.70
CA THR A 256 -12.46 -4.51 7.51
C THR A 256 -13.11 -5.62 8.34
N LYS A 257 -14.21 -5.29 9.02
CA LYS A 257 -14.99 -6.24 9.83
C LYS A 257 -15.47 -7.42 8.98
N VAL A 258 -16.19 -7.14 7.89
CA VAL A 258 -16.81 -8.19 7.06
C VAL A 258 -15.78 -9.00 6.29
N GLU A 259 -14.73 -8.37 5.75
CA GLU A 259 -13.63 -9.09 5.07
C GLU A 259 -13.00 -10.13 6.00
N HIS A 260 -12.68 -9.73 7.24
CA HIS A 260 -12.06 -10.62 8.21
C HIS A 260 -12.97 -11.80 8.58
N LEU A 261 -14.26 -11.52 8.83
CA LEU A 261 -15.25 -12.57 9.11
C LEU A 261 -15.28 -13.61 7.98
N PHE A 262 -15.39 -13.18 6.72
CA PHE A 262 -15.46 -14.11 5.60
C PHE A 262 -14.13 -14.81 5.30
N LYS A 263 -12.98 -14.22 5.65
CA LYS A 263 -11.67 -14.90 5.64
C LYS A 263 -11.64 -16.05 6.67
N ILE A 264 -12.16 -15.85 7.89
CA ILE A 264 -12.25 -16.91 8.91
C ILE A 264 -13.21 -18.02 8.47
N LEU A 265 -14.39 -17.66 7.98
CA LEU A 265 -15.39 -18.64 7.53
C LEU A 265 -14.85 -19.55 6.41
N LEU A 266 -14.07 -19.00 5.49
CA LEU A 266 -13.42 -19.78 4.44
C LEU A 266 -12.39 -20.78 5.01
N GLN A 267 -11.71 -20.44 6.11
CA GLN A 267 -10.71 -21.28 6.76
C GLN A 267 -11.34 -22.38 7.64
N GLU A 268 -12.48 -22.11 8.26
CA GLU A 268 -13.09 -23.04 9.23
C GLU A 268 -13.99 -24.12 8.60
N GLU A 269 -14.26 -24.11 7.28
CA GLU A 269 -15.17 -25.05 6.58
C GLU A 269 -16.54 -25.25 7.27
N LEU A 270 -16.99 -24.28 8.09
CA LEU A 270 -18.11 -24.48 9.00
C LEU A 270 -19.47 -24.25 8.33
N SER A 271 -20.40 -25.12 8.70
CA SER A 271 -21.76 -25.25 8.20
C SER A 271 -22.74 -24.21 8.79
N SER A 272 -23.67 -23.74 7.93
CA SER A 272 -24.82 -22.84 8.20
C SER A 272 -24.49 -21.36 8.45
N HIS A 273 -24.24 -20.62 7.37
CA HIS A 273 -23.89 -19.19 7.34
C HIS A 273 -25.08 -18.22 7.38
N SER A 274 -26.25 -18.63 7.88
CA SER A 274 -27.46 -17.80 7.69
C SER A 274 -27.37 -16.41 8.35
N GLU A 275 -26.64 -16.30 9.46
CA GLU A 275 -26.46 -15.02 10.16
C GLU A 275 -25.36 -14.16 9.53
N GLU A 276 -24.28 -14.78 9.06
CA GLU A 276 -23.19 -14.09 8.37
C GLU A 276 -23.62 -13.61 6.97
N ILE A 277 -24.50 -14.34 6.31
CA ILE A 277 -25.17 -13.91 5.07
C ILE A 277 -26.09 -12.71 5.34
N LEU A 278 -26.80 -12.67 6.46
CA LEU A 278 -27.59 -11.50 6.87
C LEU A 278 -26.69 -10.30 7.13
N LEU A 279 -25.58 -10.46 7.86
CA LEU A 279 -24.60 -9.40 8.06
C LEU A 279 -24.01 -8.89 6.75
N LEU A 280 -23.70 -9.79 5.80
CA LEU A 280 -23.21 -9.40 4.48
C LEU A 280 -24.27 -8.62 3.69
N GLN A 281 -25.54 -9.00 3.81
CA GLN A 281 -26.65 -8.27 3.20
C GLN A 281 -26.78 -6.86 3.80
N GLU A 282 -26.73 -6.73 5.12
CA GLU A 282 -26.78 -5.43 5.80
C GLU A 282 -25.57 -4.56 5.48
N TYR A 283 -24.37 -5.15 5.40
CA TYR A 283 -23.17 -4.47 4.94
C TYR A 283 -23.33 -3.94 3.51
N ARG A 284 -23.84 -4.76 2.58
CA ARG A 284 -24.09 -4.33 1.19
C ARG A 284 -25.05 -3.15 1.14
N GLU A 285 -26.13 -3.18 1.94
CA GLU A 285 -27.08 -2.08 2.04
C GLU A 285 -26.44 -0.82 2.64
N PHE A 286 -25.62 -0.98 3.68
CA PHE A 286 -24.85 0.11 4.28
C PHE A 286 -23.93 0.79 3.25
N VAL A 287 -23.13 0.02 2.51
CA VAL A 287 -22.20 0.57 1.51
C VAL A 287 -22.97 1.28 0.39
N ARG A 288 -24.02 0.66 -0.15
CA ARG A 288 -24.88 1.29 -1.18
C ARG A 288 -25.47 2.62 -0.70
N ASP A 289 -26.06 2.64 0.49
CA ASP A 289 -26.65 3.84 1.07
C ASP A 289 -25.58 4.92 1.33
N SER A 290 -24.35 4.51 1.67
CA SER A 290 -23.21 5.41 1.86
C SER A 290 -22.75 6.04 0.55
N LEU A 291 -22.66 5.27 -0.54
CA LEU A 291 -22.37 5.79 -1.89
C LEU A 291 -23.45 6.79 -2.36
N GLU A 292 -24.72 6.49 -2.09
CA GLU A 292 -25.81 7.42 -2.41
C GLU A 292 -25.69 8.74 -1.62
N LEU A 293 -25.33 8.67 -0.34
CA LEU A 293 -25.08 9.86 0.48
C LEU A 293 -23.88 10.67 -0.02
N LEU A 294 -22.80 10.01 -0.42
CA LEU A 294 -21.59 10.64 -0.98
C LEU A 294 -21.90 11.35 -2.30
N SER A 295 -22.67 10.71 -3.20
CA SER A 295 -23.11 11.31 -4.48
C SER A 295 -23.91 12.61 -4.30
N ARG A 296 -24.55 12.78 -3.13
CA ARG A 296 -25.39 13.93 -2.80
C ARG A 296 -24.65 15.00 -1.99
N TYR A 297 -23.33 14.86 -1.78
CA TYR A 297 -22.51 15.73 -0.94
C TYR A 297 -23.09 15.89 0.48
N SER A 298 -23.52 14.76 1.05
CA SER A 298 -24.16 14.72 2.38
C SER A 298 -23.15 14.95 3.51
N SER A 299 -23.62 15.30 4.70
CA SER A 299 -22.76 15.54 5.86
C SER A 299 -22.16 14.25 6.42
N SER A 300 -20.94 14.34 6.97
CA SER A 300 -20.25 13.24 7.66
C SER A 300 -21.10 12.60 8.78
N GLU A 301 -22.00 13.36 9.40
CA GLU A 301 -22.91 12.87 10.45
C GLU A 301 -23.91 11.82 9.94
N GLN A 302 -24.36 11.93 8.68
CA GLN A 302 -25.28 10.96 8.10
C GLN A 302 -24.59 9.65 7.75
N LEU A 303 -23.33 9.71 7.27
CA LEU A 303 -22.51 8.52 7.03
C LEU A 303 -22.22 7.79 8.35
N GLU A 304 -21.88 8.53 9.40
CA GLU A 304 -21.64 7.98 10.73
C GLU A 304 -22.90 7.30 11.30
N ALA A 305 -24.08 7.90 11.12
CA ALA A 305 -25.34 7.29 11.54
C ALA A 305 -25.61 5.96 10.81
N ARG A 306 -25.23 5.85 9.53
CA ARG A 306 -25.33 4.58 8.78
C ARG A 306 -24.36 3.53 9.28
N LEU A 307 -23.12 3.92 9.56
CA LEU A 307 -22.14 3.02 10.17
C LEU A 307 -22.61 2.51 11.53
N GLN A 308 -23.16 3.38 12.38
CA GLN A 308 -23.71 2.99 13.67
C GLN A 308 -24.86 1.98 13.55
N GLN A 309 -25.71 2.12 12.52
CA GLN A 309 -26.77 1.15 12.27
C GLN A 309 -26.21 -0.23 11.94
N PHE A 310 -25.20 -0.31 11.06
CA PHE A 310 -24.51 -1.56 10.75
C PHE A 310 -23.79 -2.14 11.98
N ASN A 311 -23.10 -1.30 12.76
CA ASN A 311 -22.38 -1.71 13.95
C ASN A 311 -23.30 -2.30 15.04
N GLN A 312 -24.56 -1.87 15.15
CA GLN A 312 -25.50 -2.49 16.10
C GLN A 312 -25.77 -3.97 15.78
N SER A 313 -25.93 -4.29 14.50
CA SER A 313 -26.09 -5.68 14.04
C SER A 313 -24.80 -6.47 14.22
N TRP A 314 -23.66 -5.86 13.90
CA TRP A 314 -22.34 -6.44 14.12
C TRP A 314 -22.09 -6.79 15.58
N ASP A 315 -22.31 -5.85 16.49
CA ASP A 315 -22.11 -6.03 17.93
C ASP A 315 -23.02 -7.14 18.47
N SER A 316 -24.27 -7.20 17.99
CA SER A 316 -25.22 -8.28 18.33
C SER A 316 -24.74 -9.66 17.89
N TYR A 317 -24.07 -9.75 16.74
CA TYR A 317 -23.47 -11.00 16.25
C TYR A 317 -22.25 -11.39 17.11
N VAL A 318 -21.36 -10.43 17.39
CA VAL A 318 -20.17 -10.64 18.23
C VAL A 318 -20.53 -11.07 19.65
N GLU A 319 -21.58 -10.51 20.24
CA GLU A 319 -22.08 -10.93 21.56
C GLU A 319 -22.51 -12.41 21.58
N GLN A 320 -23.01 -12.94 20.46
CA GLN A 320 -23.50 -14.31 20.34
C GLN A 320 -22.39 -15.31 19.98
N HIS A 321 -21.45 -14.92 19.12
CA HIS A 321 -20.44 -15.81 18.54
C HIS A 321 -19.03 -15.63 19.13
N GLY A 322 -18.86 -14.66 20.02
CA GLY A 322 -17.57 -14.22 20.54
C GLY A 322 -16.87 -13.26 19.58
N ASP A 323 -15.88 -12.54 20.11
CA ASP A 323 -15.04 -11.66 19.29
C ASP A 323 -14.09 -12.51 18.43
N ARG A 324 -14.57 -12.84 17.23
CA ARG A 324 -13.77 -13.45 16.15
C ARG A 324 -13.10 -12.39 15.29
N THR A 325 -13.01 -11.13 15.76
CA THR A 325 -12.69 -9.95 14.94
C THR A 325 -11.37 -9.29 15.32
N ASP A 326 -10.65 -9.82 16.32
CA ASP A 326 -9.34 -9.32 16.73
C ASP A 326 -8.31 -9.53 15.60
N PRO A 327 -7.78 -8.46 14.97
CA PRO A 327 -6.72 -8.56 13.96
C PRO A 327 -5.40 -9.13 14.52
N LEU A 328 -5.26 -9.17 15.86
CA LEU A 328 -4.14 -9.80 16.56
C LEU A 328 -4.34 -11.29 16.82
N MET A 329 -5.54 -11.84 16.55
CA MET A 329 -5.69 -13.29 16.43
C MET A 329 -5.11 -13.69 15.08
N PRO A 330 -4.05 -14.53 15.05
CA PRO A 330 -3.45 -14.92 13.79
C PRO A 330 -4.49 -15.67 12.97
N SER A 331 -4.76 -15.20 11.75
CA SER A 331 -5.32 -16.05 10.70
C SER A 331 -4.33 -17.21 10.54
N HIS A 332 -4.69 -18.38 11.08
CA HIS A 332 -3.79 -19.53 11.12
C HIS A 332 -3.68 -20.17 9.72
N GLY A 333 -2.92 -19.51 8.85
CA GLY A 333 -2.46 -20.02 7.57
C GLY A 333 -1.03 -20.55 7.67
N LEU A 334 -0.74 -21.63 6.93
CA LEU A 334 0.59 -22.24 6.76
C LEU A 334 1.70 -21.22 6.46
N VAL A 335 1.35 -20.10 5.83
CA VAL A 335 2.26 -19.01 5.46
C VAL A 335 2.81 -18.27 6.69
N SER A 336 2.00 -18.05 7.73
CA SER A 336 2.49 -17.47 9.00
C SER A 336 3.38 -18.47 9.75
N GLN A 337 3.10 -19.77 9.66
CA GLN A 337 4.00 -20.82 10.17
C GLN A 337 5.31 -20.93 9.37
N LEU A 338 5.27 -20.64 8.06
CA LEU A 338 6.45 -20.56 7.19
C LEU A 338 7.26 -19.27 7.37
N LEU A 339 6.61 -18.16 7.72
CA LEU A 339 7.25 -16.88 8.07
C LEU A 339 7.77 -16.85 9.52
N GLN A 340 7.22 -17.70 10.40
CA GLN A 340 7.74 -17.96 11.75
C GLN A 340 8.93 -18.92 11.76
N LEU A 341 9.12 -19.70 10.70
CA LEU A 341 10.42 -20.30 10.42
C LEU A 341 11.28 -19.15 9.91
N ASP A 342 12.46 -18.93 10.52
CA ASP A 342 13.42 -17.86 10.21
C ASP A 342 13.99 -17.97 8.77
N VAL A 343 13.15 -17.97 7.74
CA VAL A 343 13.52 -18.00 6.32
C VAL A 343 14.19 -16.68 5.90
N SER A 344 13.97 -15.61 6.66
CA SER A 344 14.69 -14.34 6.55
C SER A 344 16.20 -14.51 6.75
N GLU A 345 16.63 -15.38 7.67
CA GLU A 345 18.06 -15.66 7.89
C GLU A 345 18.66 -16.47 6.72
N LEU A 346 17.86 -17.28 6.02
CA LEU A 346 18.32 -18.08 4.88
C LEU A 346 18.62 -17.26 3.62
N LEU A 347 17.94 -16.12 3.43
CA LEU A 347 18.15 -15.26 2.25
C LEU A 347 19.48 -14.49 2.31
N ASP A 348 19.90 -14.10 3.51
CA ASP A 348 21.15 -13.37 3.74
C ASP A 348 22.29 -14.26 4.28
N ALA A 349 22.02 -15.56 4.50
CA ALA A 349 22.96 -16.53 5.10
C ALA A 349 24.33 -16.57 4.42
N GLU A 350 24.39 -16.52 3.09
CA GLU A 350 25.67 -16.55 2.36
C GLU A 350 26.50 -15.28 2.63
N LEU A 351 25.83 -14.14 2.71
CA LEU A 351 26.45 -12.82 2.85
C LEU A 351 26.89 -12.57 4.30
N ASP A 352 26.09 -13.03 5.27
CA ASP A 352 26.43 -12.99 6.68
C ASP A 352 27.49 -14.03 7.06
N PHE A 353 27.52 -15.18 6.40
CA PHE A 353 28.61 -16.15 6.49
C PHE A 353 29.94 -15.53 6.01
N GLU A 354 29.97 -14.86 4.86
CA GLU A 354 31.18 -14.19 4.37
C GLU A 354 31.67 -13.08 5.32
N LYS A 355 30.75 -12.28 5.88
CA LYS A 355 31.08 -11.26 6.89
C LYS A 355 31.64 -11.89 8.17
N GLY A 356 31.00 -12.93 8.68
CA GLY A 356 31.41 -13.63 9.89
C GLY A 356 32.80 -14.27 9.75
N ILE A 357 33.07 -14.92 8.63
CA ILE A 357 34.40 -15.47 8.29
C ILE A 357 35.46 -14.37 8.24
N ARG A 358 35.16 -13.20 7.65
CA ARG A 358 36.17 -12.13 7.52
C ARG A 358 36.51 -11.48 8.85
N ASN A 359 35.53 -11.30 9.73
CA ASN A 359 35.67 -10.45 10.91
C ASN A 359 35.92 -11.23 12.20
N GLU A 360 35.45 -12.48 12.27
CA GLU A 360 35.34 -13.25 13.53
C GLU A 360 35.94 -14.66 13.40
N PHE A 361 36.78 -14.91 12.40
CA PHE A 361 37.51 -16.16 12.28
C PHE A 361 38.62 -16.27 13.36
N PRO A 362 38.79 -17.44 14.02
CA PRO A 362 38.13 -18.73 13.76
C PRO A 362 36.83 -18.98 14.56
N ASP A 363 36.56 -18.17 15.58
CA ASP A 363 35.53 -18.40 16.60
C ASP A 363 34.10 -18.45 16.02
N TYR A 364 33.86 -17.79 14.87
CA TYR A 364 32.58 -17.86 14.16
C TYR A 364 32.29 -19.25 13.58
N LEU A 365 33.30 -19.93 13.03
CA LEU A 365 33.15 -21.28 12.50
C LEU A 365 32.97 -22.32 13.61
N GLU A 366 33.63 -22.14 14.76
CA GLU A 366 33.44 -23.03 15.91
C GLU A 366 32.01 -22.93 16.46
N ARG A 367 31.45 -21.72 16.59
CA ARG A 367 30.04 -21.53 16.97
C ARG A 367 29.05 -22.16 15.99
N LEU A 368 29.25 -21.95 14.68
CA LEU A 368 28.37 -22.55 13.67
C LEU A 368 28.45 -24.08 13.70
N SER A 369 29.64 -24.64 13.94
CA SER A 369 29.81 -26.09 14.08
C SER A 369 29.11 -26.64 15.31
N GLU A 370 29.15 -25.95 16.45
CA GLU A 370 28.44 -26.34 17.67
C GLU A 370 26.91 -26.23 17.52
N GLN A 371 26.43 -25.26 16.74
CA GLN A 371 25.01 -25.07 16.46
C GLN A 371 24.44 -26.09 15.46
N ALA A 372 25.26 -26.62 14.54
CA ALA A 372 24.85 -27.61 13.56
C ALA A 372 24.81 -29.05 14.10
N ASP A 373 25.44 -29.31 15.26
CA ASP A 373 25.44 -30.61 15.96
C ASP A 373 24.30 -30.74 17.00
N LEU A 374 23.35 -29.79 17.04
CA LEU A 374 22.10 -29.81 17.81
C LEU A 374 20.90 -30.04 16.89
#